data_AF-A0A960W0A0-F1
#
_entry.id   AF-A0A960W0A0-F1
#
_cell.length_a   1.000
_cell.length_b   1.000
_cell.length_c   1.000
_cell.angle_alpha   90.00
_cell.angle_beta   90.00
_cell.angle_gamma   90.00
#
_symmetry.space_group_name_H-M   'P 1'
#
loop_
_entity.id
_entity.type
_entity.pdbx_description
1 polymer ?
#
loop_
_entity_poly.entity_id
_entity_poly.type
_entity_poly.pdbx_seq_one_letter_code
_entity_poly.pdbx_strand_id
1 'polypeptide(L)'
;MPINLILILGFLLLECTHFKVDKLFPSMVTRIKISQELDSINAIKSNNILVNLPLFIAKIGQKAYIADYQNSLVKTFNTDGSLNLVIGNLKSVDSNQFSFINYKLNTPGYIVGNENDDLYIQNRMNFKQKIESEDNQDIYSIPSGIFSFIETKSTPSYILHFNNNAKLLSILGATGKNSGPFRHIEKMYAMNKNLFVYHKFAEQMILSYYVDDKIKGSIQEGALKLSTKEEFQNYKIKLDTMIPHLEGKYALVSVSYYDKNSNRFKFRKILKLEYNNPTPIKLLKEIQDPSEFLFMLKQNNEFYIWKTESDGLSIKLQIHDENGNHINNKKISFSKPTSDWRTTYNYNNESIFSIKINSDYLELYEWK
;
A
#
# COMPACT_ATOMS: atom_id res chain seq x y z
N MET A 1 -3.89 61.19 28.03
CA MET A 1 -3.03 60.02 28.28
C MET A 1 -3.83 58.77 27.98
N PRO A 2 -3.37 57.91 27.05
CA PRO A 2 -4.26 57.18 26.16
C PRO A 2 -4.42 55.71 26.55
N ILE A 3 -5.67 55.24 26.60
CA ILE A 3 -6.32 54.33 25.61
C ILE A 3 -5.59 53.02 25.22
N ASN A 4 -4.44 52.68 25.79
CA ASN A 4 -3.61 51.57 25.29
C ASN A 4 -3.85 50.18 25.90
N LEU A 5 -4.88 49.97 26.74
CA LEU A 5 -5.09 48.67 27.38
C LEU A 5 -6.24 47.82 26.82
N ILE A 6 -7.10 48.38 25.95
CA ILE A 6 -8.29 47.67 25.44
C ILE A 6 -8.05 47.04 24.06
N LEU A 7 -6.97 47.40 23.36
CA LEU A 7 -6.70 46.91 21.99
C LEU A 7 -5.93 45.58 21.92
N ILE A 8 -5.45 45.03 23.05
CA ILE A 8 -4.69 43.76 23.06
C ILE A 8 -5.58 42.55 23.35
N LEU A 9 -6.80 42.75 23.86
CA LEU A 9 -7.70 41.64 24.18
C LEU A 9 -8.57 41.17 22.98
N GLY A 10 -8.55 41.89 21.86
CA GLY A 10 -9.37 41.59 20.68
C GLY A 10 -8.75 40.60 19.67
N PHE A 11 -7.46 40.25 19.81
CA PHE A 11 -6.73 39.43 18.83
C PHE A 11 -6.47 37.98 19.25
N LEU A 12 -7.11 37.51 20.33
CA LEU A 12 -7.05 36.11 20.77
C LEU A 12 -8.30 35.30 20.40
N LEU A 13 -9.05 35.74 19.39
CA LEU A 13 -9.90 34.83 18.63
C LEU A 13 -8.98 33.99 17.74
N LEU A 14 -8.33 33.02 18.36
CA LEU A 14 -7.77 31.85 17.70
C LEU A 14 -8.85 31.35 16.74
N GLU A 15 -8.62 31.54 15.45
CA GLU A 15 -9.39 30.90 14.41
C GLU A 15 -9.27 29.39 14.66
N CYS A 16 -10.28 28.84 15.32
CA CYS A 16 -10.53 27.42 15.29
C CYS A 16 -10.97 27.15 13.85
N THR A 17 -10.01 26.94 12.97
CA THR A 17 -10.24 26.57 11.58
C THR A 17 -10.90 25.20 11.59
N HIS A 18 -12.23 25.21 11.61
CA HIS A 18 -13.03 24.02 11.40
C HIS A 18 -12.87 23.63 9.94
N PHE A 19 -11.88 22.78 9.67
CA PHE A 19 -11.75 22.16 8.36
C PHE A 19 -13.03 21.38 8.06
N LYS A 20 -13.71 21.78 6.99
CA LYS A 20 -14.81 21.02 6.41
C LYS A 20 -14.33 19.59 6.16
N VAL A 21 -15.19 18.62 6.47
CA VAL A 21 -14.90 17.20 6.24
C VAL A 21 -15.69 16.76 5.01
N ASP A 22 -14.98 16.55 3.91
CA ASP A 22 -15.60 16.06 2.68
C ASP A 22 -15.81 14.54 2.79
N LYS A 23 -17.03 14.07 2.55
CA LYS A 23 -17.35 12.64 2.57
C LYS A 23 -16.98 12.02 1.23
N LEU A 24 -16.24 10.92 1.27
CA LEU A 24 -16.00 10.09 0.09
C LEU A 24 -17.12 9.07 -0.05
N PHE A 25 -17.56 8.87 -1.29
CA PHE A 25 -18.60 7.91 -1.61
C PHE A 25 -18.00 6.70 -2.33
N PRO A 26 -18.42 5.48 -1.96
CA PRO A 26 -17.93 4.28 -2.62
C PRO A 26 -18.63 4.09 -3.97
N SER A 27 -17.85 3.89 -5.03
CA SER A 27 -18.33 3.51 -6.35
C SER A 27 -17.84 2.10 -6.67
N MET A 28 -18.74 1.19 -7.00
CA MET A 28 -18.37 -0.18 -7.39
C MET A 28 -17.59 -0.15 -8.70
N VAL A 29 -16.45 -0.83 -8.74
CA VAL A 29 -15.54 -0.95 -9.89
C VAL A 29 -15.78 -2.26 -10.62
N THR A 30 -15.85 -3.35 -9.87
CA THR A 30 -16.13 -4.69 -10.39
C THR A 30 -16.68 -5.57 -9.27
N ARG A 31 -17.38 -6.63 -9.68
CA ARG A 31 -17.96 -7.65 -8.80
C ARG A 31 -17.64 -9.02 -9.37
N ILE A 32 -16.86 -9.80 -8.64
CA ILE A 32 -16.30 -11.06 -9.13
C ILE A 32 -16.84 -12.20 -8.27
N LYS A 33 -17.33 -13.26 -8.91
CA LYS A 33 -17.87 -14.45 -8.23
C LYS A 33 -16.76 -15.13 -7.43
N ILE A 34 -17.10 -15.64 -6.25
CA ILE A 34 -16.25 -16.50 -5.44
C ILE A 34 -16.68 -17.95 -5.68
N SER A 35 -15.81 -18.77 -6.24
CA SER A 35 -16.05 -20.21 -6.41
C SER A 35 -14.74 -20.95 -6.68
N GLN A 36 -14.79 -22.26 -6.90
CA GLN A 36 -13.61 -23.06 -7.28
C GLN A 36 -13.33 -23.06 -8.79
N GLU A 37 -14.21 -22.43 -9.59
CA GLU A 37 -14.09 -22.34 -11.05
C GLU A 37 -12.97 -21.38 -11.48
N LEU A 38 -12.36 -21.62 -12.65
CA LEU A 38 -11.23 -20.84 -13.15
C LEU A 38 -11.59 -19.36 -13.40
N ASP A 39 -12.82 -19.11 -13.85
CA ASP A 39 -13.42 -17.80 -14.14
C ASP A 39 -13.89 -17.05 -12.88
N SER A 40 -13.49 -17.53 -11.70
CA SER A 40 -13.88 -16.96 -10.41
C SER A 40 -12.68 -16.81 -9.48
N ILE A 41 -12.89 -16.16 -8.34
CA ILE A 41 -11.90 -16.07 -7.26
C ILE A 41 -12.01 -17.33 -6.41
N ASN A 42 -10.91 -18.08 -6.35
CA ASN A 42 -10.81 -19.28 -5.52
C ASN A 42 -10.63 -18.90 -4.04
N ALA A 43 -11.73 -18.77 -3.32
CA ALA A 43 -11.72 -18.66 -1.86
C ALA A 43 -12.34 -19.91 -1.23
N ILE A 44 -11.79 -20.34 -0.10
CA ILE A 44 -12.24 -21.53 0.62
C ILE A 44 -12.98 -21.07 1.88
N LYS A 45 -14.09 -21.72 2.22
CA LYS A 45 -14.77 -21.50 3.50
C LYS A 45 -14.15 -22.42 4.56
N SER A 46 -13.48 -21.83 5.55
CA SER A 46 -12.92 -22.53 6.71
C SER A 46 -13.52 -21.96 7.98
N ASN A 47 -14.15 -22.78 8.83
CA ASN A 47 -14.83 -22.34 10.06
C ASN A 47 -15.80 -21.16 9.87
N ASN A 48 -16.60 -21.19 8.79
CA ASN A 48 -17.50 -20.11 8.38
C ASN A 48 -16.83 -18.79 7.96
N ILE A 49 -15.51 -18.75 7.81
CA ILE A 49 -14.73 -17.62 7.33
C ILE A 49 -14.20 -17.93 5.93
N LEU A 50 -14.29 -16.98 5.01
CA LEU A 50 -13.62 -17.10 3.71
C LEU A 50 -12.13 -16.84 3.87
N VAL A 51 -11.32 -17.81 3.47
CA VAL A 51 -9.86 -17.75 3.42
C VAL A 51 -9.37 -17.75 1.97
N ASN A 52 -8.11 -17.38 1.76
CA ASN A 52 -7.50 -17.23 0.42
C ASN A 52 -8.11 -16.11 -0.43
N LEU A 53 -8.61 -15.05 0.20
CA LEU A 53 -9.03 -13.85 -0.51
C LEU A 53 -7.84 -12.93 -0.77
N PRO A 54 -7.83 -12.22 -1.91
CA PRO A 54 -6.80 -11.22 -2.16
C PRO A 54 -6.93 -10.05 -1.18
N LEU A 55 -5.81 -9.66 -0.57
CA LEU A 55 -5.72 -8.44 0.26
C LEU A 55 -5.66 -7.16 -0.60
N PHE A 56 -5.27 -7.29 -1.86
CA PHE A 56 -5.12 -6.19 -2.80
C PHE A 56 -5.59 -6.63 -4.17
N ILE A 57 -6.32 -5.74 -4.85
CA ILE A 57 -6.71 -5.89 -6.25
C ILE A 57 -6.15 -4.69 -6.99
N ALA A 58 -5.34 -4.98 -8.00
CA ALA A 58 -4.74 -3.93 -8.82
C ALA A 58 -5.71 -3.52 -9.91
N LYS A 59 -6.11 -2.24 -9.94
CA LYS A 59 -6.91 -1.68 -11.01
C LYS A 59 -5.98 -1.00 -12.02
N ILE A 60 -5.75 -1.64 -13.16
CA ILE A 60 -4.90 -1.12 -14.24
C ILE A 60 -5.82 -0.90 -15.44
N GLY A 61 -5.93 0.34 -15.90
CA GLY A 61 -6.95 0.75 -16.85
C GLY A 61 -8.36 0.35 -16.39
N GLN A 62 -9.09 -0.37 -17.25
CA GLN A 62 -10.45 -0.87 -17.01
C GLN A 62 -10.49 -2.32 -16.48
N LYS A 63 -9.37 -2.82 -15.96
CA LYS A 63 -9.22 -4.22 -15.57
C LYS A 63 -8.78 -4.35 -14.11
N ALA A 64 -9.28 -5.40 -13.46
CA ALA A 64 -8.93 -5.78 -12.11
C ALA A 64 -8.03 -7.02 -12.13
N TYR A 65 -6.81 -6.90 -11.62
CA TYR A 65 -5.82 -7.98 -11.57
C TYR A 65 -5.73 -8.55 -10.16
N ILE A 66 -5.76 -9.88 -10.09
CA ILE A 66 -5.82 -10.65 -8.84
C ILE A 66 -4.75 -11.74 -8.88
N ALA A 67 -3.95 -11.81 -7.82
CA ALA A 67 -3.03 -12.92 -7.58
C ALA A 67 -3.79 -14.09 -6.93
N ASP A 68 -3.89 -15.22 -7.63
CA ASP A 68 -4.39 -16.49 -7.11
C ASP A 68 -3.19 -17.31 -6.61
N TYR A 69 -2.92 -17.19 -5.30
CA TYR A 69 -1.76 -17.80 -4.65
C TYR A 69 -1.78 -19.32 -4.68
N GLN A 70 -2.97 -19.92 -4.55
CA GLN A 70 -3.13 -21.38 -4.47
C GLN A 70 -2.86 -22.03 -5.82
N ASN A 71 -3.35 -21.42 -6.89
CA ASN A 71 -3.22 -21.98 -8.23
C ASN A 71 -1.98 -21.46 -8.97
N SER A 72 -1.19 -20.58 -8.36
CA SER A 72 -0.04 -19.92 -9.00
C SER A 72 -0.46 -19.18 -10.29
N LEU A 73 -1.57 -18.44 -10.24
CA LEU A 73 -2.11 -17.72 -11.38
C LEU A 73 -2.24 -16.22 -11.09
N VAL A 74 -2.18 -15.40 -12.12
CA VAL A 74 -2.75 -14.06 -12.11
C VAL A 74 -3.99 -14.06 -12.99
N LYS A 75 -5.14 -13.69 -12.41
CA LYS A 75 -6.43 -13.57 -13.09
C LYS A 75 -6.77 -12.10 -13.27
N THR A 76 -7.25 -11.75 -14.45
CA THR A 76 -7.66 -10.39 -14.79
C THR A 76 -9.15 -10.39 -15.12
N PHE A 77 -9.89 -9.45 -14.55
CA PHE A 77 -11.34 -9.34 -14.72
C PHE A 77 -11.71 -7.99 -15.31
N ASN A 78 -12.75 -7.98 -16.13
CA ASN A 78 -13.39 -6.76 -16.61
C ASN A 78 -14.23 -6.11 -15.50
N THR A 79 -14.73 -4.90 -15.74
CA THR A 79 -15.62 -4.18 -14.81
C THR A 79 -16.95 -4.90 -14.57
N ASP A 80 -17.39 -5.73 -15.52
CA ASP A 80 -18.60 -6.57 -15.39
C ASP A 80 -18.38 -7.86 -14.58
N GLY A 81 -17.14 -8.14 -14.16
CA GLY A 81 -16.78 -9.33 -13.40
C GLY A 81 -16.40 -10.54 -14.24
N SER A 82 -16.42 -10.45 -15.57
CA SER A 82 -16.00 -11.53 -16.48
C SER A 82 -14.48 -11.71 -16.49
N LEU A 83 -14.02 -12.96 -16.55
CA LEU A 83 -12.60 -13.28 -16.69
C LEU A 83 -12.09 -12.86 -18.08
N ASN A 84 -11.04 -12.03 -18.12
CA ASN A 84 -10.45 -11.51 -19.34
C ASN A 84 -9.13 -12.20 -19.73
N LEU A 85 -8.23 -12.38 -18.77
CA LEU A 85 -6.88 -12.88 -18.99
C LEU A 85 -6.41 -13.74 -17.81
N VAL A 86 -5.72 -14.84 -18.10
CA VAL A 86 -5.03 -15.67 -17.11
C VAL A 86 -3.54 -15.77 -17.46
N ILE A 87 -2.68 -15.47 -16.49
CA ILE A 87 -1.22 -15.66 -16.56
C ILE A 87 -0.85 -16.79 -15.61
N GLY A 88 -0.19 -17.83 -16.11
CA GLY A 88 0.19 -18.96 -15.25
C GLY A 88 0.50 -20.21 -16.07
N ASN A 89 0.68 -21.33 -15.38
CA ASN A 89 0.87 -22.63 -16.03
C ASN A 89 -0.38 -23.49 -15.80
N LEU A 90 -1.22 -23.57 -16.83
CA LEU A 90 -2.40 -24.44 -16.88
C LEU A 90 -2.11 -25.54 -17.90
N LYS A 91 -2.32 -26.79 -17.50
CA LYS A 91 -1.98 -27.98 -18.32
C LYS A 91 -2.88 -28.15 -19.55
N SER A 92 -4.02 -27.48 -19.58
CA SER A 92 -4.98 -27.48 -20.69
C SER A 92 -5.95 -26.32 -20.52
N VAL A 93 -5.96 -25.37 -21.46
CA VAL A 93 -6.97 -24.32 -21.52
C VAL A 93 -7.52 -24.33 -22.93
N ASP A 94 -8.71 -24.92 -23.08
CA ASP A 94 -9.49 -24.83 -24.31
C ASP A 94 -10.59 -23.79 -24.03
N SER A 95 -10.26 -22.51 -24.23
CA SER A 95 -11.17 -21.42 -23.90
C SER A 95 -11.05 -20.32 -24.93
N ASN A 96 -12.10 -20.16 -25.74
CA ASN A 96 -12.30 -18.96 -26.56
C ASN A 96 -12.82 -17.78 -25.72
N GLN A 97 -13.01 -17.95 -24.40
CA GLN A 97 -13.68 -16.98 -23.54
C GLN A 97 -12.71 -15.97 -22.89
N PHE A 98 -11.43 -16.34 -22.75
CA PHE A 98 -10.41 -15.48 -22.16
C PHE A 98 -9.03 -15.71 -22.77
N SER A 99 -8.17 -14.71 -22.68
CA SER A 99 -6.78 -14.83 -23.13
C SER A 99 -5.95 -15.63 -22.13
N PHE A 100 -5.02 -16.46 -22.59
CA PHE A 100 -4.13 -17.23 -21.71
C PHE A 100 -2.66 -17.02 -22.07
N ILE A 101 -1.85 -16.72 -21.06
CA ILE A 101 -0.40 -16.58 -21.18
C ILE A 101 0.25 -17.69 -20.38
N ASN A 102 0.87 -18.62 -21.09
CA ASN A 102 1.62 -19.69 -20.46
C ASN A 102 2.94 -19.14 -19.89
N TYR A 103 2.96 -18.91 -18.58
CA TYR A 103 4.15 -18.51 -17.85
C TYR A 103 4.18 -19.20 -16.49
N LYS A 104 5.30 -19.83 -16.15
CA LYS A 104 5.45 -20.51 -14.87
C LYS A 104 5.61 -19.51 -13.74
N LEU A 105 4.50 -19.17 -13.09
CA LEU A 105 4.50 -18.45 -11.81
C LEU A 105 4.77 -19.44 -10.66
N ASN A 106 5.44 -18.94 -9.63
CA ASN A 106 5.53 -19.62 -8.35
C ASN A 106 4.36 -19.13 -7.50
N THR A 107 4.59 -18.35 -6.43
CA THR A 107 3.50 -17.71 -5.71
C THR A 107 3.41 -16.24 -6.14
N PRO A 108 2.42 -15.82 -6.95
CA PRO A 108 2.25 -14.42 -7.32
C PRO A 108 2.00 -13.56 -6.07
N GLY A 109 2.16 -12.25 -6.16
CA GLY A 109 2.12 -11.33 -5.01
C GLY A 109 1.49 -9.99 -5.35
N TYR A 110 2.13 -8.92 -4.90
CA TYR A 110 1.76 -7.57 -5.32
C TYR A 110 1.76 -7.46 -6.85
N ILE A 111 0.78 -6.74 -7.37
CA ILE A 111 0.63 -6.43 -8.79
C ILE A 111 0.49 -4.92 -8.88
N VAL A 112 1.29 -4.28 -9.74
CA VAL A 112 1.16 -2.86 -10.09
C VAL A 112 1.32 -2.69 -11.59
N GLY A 113 0.71 -1.65 -12.14
CA GLY A 113 0.91 -1.29 -13.54
C GLY A 113 0.98 0.21 -13.72
N ASN A 114 1.38 0.63 -14.91
CA ASN A 114 1.39 2.03 -15.33
C ASN A 114 0.21 2.31 -16.28
N GLU A 115 0.09 3.56 -16.71
CA GLU A 115 -0.90 4.01 -17.69
C GLU A 115 -0.68 3.50 -19.13
N ASN A 116 0.45 2.86 -19.42
CA ASN A 116 0.72 2.17 -20.70
C ASN A 116 0.31 0.69 -20.67
N ASP A 117 -0.38 0.25 -19.61
CA ASP A 117 -0.74 -1.14 -19.33
C ASP A 117 0.48 -2.09 -19.22
N ASP A 118 1.67 -1.55 -18.88
CA ASP A 118 2.76 -2.41 -18.40
C ASP A 118 2.40 -2.93 -17.02
N LEU A 119 2.82 -4.16 -16.75
CA LEU A 119 2.42 -4.97 -15.62
C LEU A 119 3.64 -5.51 -14.89
N TYR A 120 3.74 -5.19 -13.60
CA TYR A 120 4.77 -5.67 -12.69
C TYR A 120 4.16 -6.62 -11.68
N ILE A 121 4.60 -7.88 -11.69
CA ILE A 121 4.08 -8.94 -10.83
C ILE A 121 5.20 -9.39 -9.90
N GLN A 122 4.98 -9.30 -8.59
CA GLN A 122 5.82 -10.00 -7.62
C GLN A 122 5.63 -11.50 -7.80
N ASN A 123 6.71 -12.23 -8.03
CA ASN A 123 6.75 -13.69 -8.10
C ASN A 123 7.63 -14.22 -6.97
N ARG A 124 7.00 -14.66 -5.88
CA ARG A 124 7.68 -15.18 -4.69
C ARG A 124 8.23 -16.56 -4.99
N MET A 125 9.47 -16.80 -4.61
CA MET A 125 10.11 -18.11 -4.77
C MET A 125 9.41 -19.13 -3.87
N ASN A 126 9.19 -20.34 -4.38
CA ASN A 126 8.58 -21.42 -3.59
C ASN A 126 9.53 -21.87 -2.48
N PHE A 127 9.35 -21.36 -1.27
CA PHE A 127 9.80 -22.06 -0.08
C PHE A 127 8.72 -23.07 0.30
N LYS A 128 9.03 -24.36 0.14
CA LYS A 128 8.27 -25.42 0.81
C LYS A 128 8.48 -25.26 2.32
N GLN A 129 7.75 -24.37 2.96
CA GLN A 129 7.60 -24.41 4.41
C GLN A 129 6.24 -25.03 4.69
N LYS A 130 6.27 -26.14 5.44
CA LYS A 130 5.09 -26.63 6.15
C LYS A 130 4.49 -25.44 6.88
N ILE A 131 3.18 -25.26 6.73
CA ILE A 131 2.40 -24.37 7.59
C ILE A 131 2.46 -25.01 8.98
N GLU A 132 3.52 -24.72 9.73
CA GLU A 132 3.51 -24.87 11.18
C GLU A 132 2.77 -23.63 11.70
N SER A 133 1.56 -23.92 12.17
CA SER A 133 0.67 -23.01 12.87
C SER A 133 1.34 -22.55 14.15
N GLU A 134 1.90 -21.35 14.15
CA GLU A 134 2.23 -20.62 15.37
C GLU A 134 1.53 -19.27 15.36
N ASP A 135 0.74 -19.06 16.41
CA ASP A 135 -0.11 -17.93 16.79
C ASP A 135 -1.11 -17.39 15.76
N ASN A 136 -2.33 -17.96 15.84
CA ASN A 136 -3.56 -17.47 15.25
C ASN A 136 -3.95 -16.08 15.81
N GLN A 137 -3.37 -15.02 15.24
CA GLN A 137 -4.19 -13.86 14.97
C GLN A 137 -4.76 -14.04 13.57
N ASP A 138 -6.07 -14.30 13.49
CA ASP A 138 -6.78 -14.37 12.22
C ASP A 138 -6.66 -13.01 11.52
N ILE A 139 -5.67 -12.87 10.63
CA ILE A 139 -5.47 -11.68 9.78
C ILE A 139 -6.75 -11.40 8.97
N TYR A 140 -7.61 -12.41 8.80
CA TYR A 140 -8.90 -12.36 8.14
C TYR A 140 -10.08 -11.89 9.03
N SER A 141 -9.85 -11.70 10.34
CA SER A 141 -10.84 -11.16 11.30
C SER A 141 -10.68 -9.66 11.54
N ILE A 142 -9.66 -9.04 10.94
CA ILE A 142 -9.34 -7.63 11.12
C ILE A 142 -10.37 -6.79 10.34
N PRO A 143 -11.25 -6.00 11.00
CA PRO A 143 -12.14 -5.09 10.28
C PRO A 143 -11.35 -4.05 9.47
N SER A 144 -11.92 -3.63 8.33
CA SER A 144 -11.39 -2.52 7.55
C SER A 144 -11.21 -1.29 8.44
N GLY A 145 -10.03 -0.69 8.47
CA GLY A 145 -9.73 0.40 9.41
C GLY A 145 -8.63 0.08 10.42
N ILE A 146 -8.30 -1.19 10.64
CA ILE A 146 -7.21 -1.59 11.53
C ILE A 146 -5.94 -1.83 10.71
N PHE A 147 -4.90 -1.06 11.02
CA PHE A 147 -3.57 -1.21 10.41
C PHE A 147 -2.71 -2.11 11.30
N SER A 148 -2.20 -3.20 10.74
CA SER A 148 -1.31 -4.14 11.45
C SER A 148 0.05 -4.17 10.78
N PHE A 149 1.12 -4.04 11.58
CA PHE A 149 2.52 -4.11 11.15
C PHE A 149 3.10 -5.53 11.30
N ILE A 150 2.27 -6.58 11.28
CA ILE A 150 2.75 -7.96 11.46
C ILE A 150 3.72 -8.28 10.32
N GLU A 151 4.97 -8.56 10.69
CA GLU A 151 6.00 -9.04 9.77
C GLU A 151 5.54 -10.39 9.19
N THR A 152 4.97 -10.36 7.99
CA THR A 152 4.70 -11.59 7.24
C THR A 152 6.05 -12.24 6.92
N LYS A 153 6.19 -13.55 7.18
CA LYS A 153 7.42 -14.31 6.93
C LYS A 153 8.07 -13.93 5.59
N SER A 154 9.30 -13.38 5.66
CA SER A 154 10.07 -12.85 4.53
C SER A 154 10.26 -13.91 3.45
N THR A 155 9.58 -13.77 2.31
CA THR A 155 9.70 -14.71 1.19
C THR A 155 10.45 -14.07 0.02
N PRO A 156 11.63 -14.58 -0.36
CA PRO A 156 12.39 -14.04 -1.47
C PRO A 156 11.58 -14.00 -2.76
N SER A 157 11.74 -12.94 -3.54
CA SER A 157 10.89 -12.66 -4.71
C SER A 157 11.68 -12.06 -5.86
N TYR A 158 11.22 -12.30 -7.09
CA TYR A 158 11.55 -11.49 -8.25
C TYR A 158 10.34 -10.68 -8.67
N ILE A 159 10.54 -9.62 -9.44
CA ILE A 159 9.43 -8.90 -10.11
C ILE A 159 9.50 -9.23 -11.60
N LEU A 160 8.38 -9.68 -12.16
CA LEU A 160 8.22 -9.94 -13.57
C LEU A 160 7.61 -8.72 -14.24
N HIS A 161 8.24 -8.19 -15.28
CA HIS A 161 7.74 -7.05 -16.04
C HIS A 161 7.19 -7.53 -17.39
N PHE A 162 5.88 -7.40 -17.58
CA PHE A 162 5.17 -7.67 -18.82
C PHE A 162 4.70 -6.35 -19.45
N ASN A 163 4.65 -6.29 -20.77
CA ASN A 163 4.00 -5.17 -21.45
C ASN A 163 2.49 -5.41 -21.65
N ASN A 164 1.82 -4.41 -22.23
CA ASN A 164 0.40 -4.47 -22.62
C ASN A 164 0.03 -5.65 -23.54
N ASN A 165 0.97 -6.13 -24.34
CA ASN A 165 0.84 -7.31 -25.22
C ASN A 165 1.18 -8.61 -24.50
N ALA A 166 1.22 -8.61 -23.17
CA ALA A 166 1.43 -9.81 -22.37
C ALA A 166 2.80 -10.51 -22.59
N LYS A 167 3.76 -9.78 -23.16
CA LYS A 167 5.13 -10.27 -23.38
C LYS A 167 6.00 -9.91 -22.19
N LEU A 168 6.71 -10.90 -21.65
CA LEU A 168 7.72 -10.66 -20.61
C LEU A 168 8.90 -9.85 -21.19
N LEU A 169 9.14 -8.67 -20.64
CA LEU A 169 10.24 -7.78 -21.01
C LEU A 169 11.49 -8.02 -20.16
N SER A 170 11.30 -8.25 -18.85
CA SER A 170 12.41 -8.44 -17.92
C SER A 170 12.01 -9.17 -16.64
N ILE A 171 13.04 -9.64 -15.93
CA ILE A 171 12.97 -10.13 -14.56
C ILE A 171 13.87 -9.23 -13.72
N LEU A 172 13.26 -8.57 -12.74
CA LEU A 172 13.91 -7.62 -11.85
C LEU A 172 14.20 -8.27 -10.50
N GLY A 173 15.41 -8.02 -10.00
CA GLY A 173 15.83 -8.31 -8.64
C GLY A 173 16.19 -7.03 -7.86
N ALA A 174 16.69 -7.20 -6.65
CA ALA A 174 16.93 -6.13 -5.68
C ALA A 174 17.88 -5.02 -6.18
N THR A 175 18.81 -5.34 -7.07
CA THR A 175 19.80 -4.39 -7.60
C THR A 175 19.66 -4.13 -9.10
N GLY A 176 18.57 -4.59 -9.74
CA GLY A 176 18.29 -4.34 -11.16
C GLY A 176 17.85 -5.57 -11.93
N LYS A 177 17.85 -5.45 -13.25
CA LYS A 177 17.58 -6.57 -14.17
C LYS A 177 18.60 -7.69 -13.95
N ASN A 178 18.11 -8.93 -13.88
CA ASN A 178 18.91 -10.14 -13.71
C ASN A 178 19.83 -10.14 -12.47
N SER A 179 19.50 -9.37 -11.42
CA SER A 179 20.22 -9.41 -10.14
C SER A 179 19.67 -10.47 -9.19
N GLY A 180 20.26 -10.60 -8.00
CA GLY A 180 19.70 -11.42 -6.92
C GLY A 180 18.28 -10.97 -6.48
N PRO A 181 17.50 -11.87 -5.86
CA PRO A 181 16.11 -11.61 -5.52
C PRO A 181 15.96 -10.56 -4.41
N PHE A 182 14.80 -9.94 -4.35
CA PHE A 182 14.35 -9.19 -3.18
C PHE A 182 14.16 -10.16 -2.01
N ARG A 183 14.60 -9.87 -0.78
CA ARG A 183 14.36 -10.77 0.37
C ARG A 183 12.90 -10.75 0.80
N HIS A 184 12.30 -9.57 0.76
CA HIS A 184 10.90 -9.29 1.05
C HIS A 184 10.49 -8.05 0.27
N ILE A 185 9.30 -8.03 -0.33
CA ILE A 185 8.73 -6.84 -0.95
C ILE A 185 7.53 -6.44 -0.11
N GLU A 186 7.62 -5.27 0.50
CA GLU A 186 6.58 -4.70 1.33
C GLU A 186 5.51 -4.03 0.47
N LYS A 187 5.93 -3.25 -0.54
CA LYS A 187 5.02 -2.56 -1.46
C LYS A 187 5.70 -2.23 -2.78
N MET A 188 4.89 -2.13 -3.84
CA MET A 188 5.32 -1.65 -5.15
C MET A 188 4.44 -0.49 -5.60
N TYR A 189 4.97 0.37 -6.45
CA TYR A 189 4.26 1.45 -7.13
C TYR A 189 4.78 1.57 -8.55
N ALA A 190 3.91 1.82 -9.52
CA ALA A 190 4.30 2.03 -10.91
C ALA A 190 3.56 3.24 -11.52
N MET A 191 4.27 4.01 -12.34
CA MET A 191 3.72 5.15 -13.08
C MET A 191 4.69 5.54 -14.19
N ASN A 192 4.22 5.82 -15.40
CA ASN A 192 5.12 6.04 -16.53
C ASN A 192 6.14 4.89 -16.63
N LYS A 193 7.41 5.23 -16.82
CA LYS A 193 8.52 4.27 -16.87
C LYS A 193 9.10 3.95 -15.48
N ASN A 194 8.49 4.49 -14.43
CA ASN A 194 9.00 4.44 -13.08
C ASN A 194 8.39 3.25 -12.34
N LEU A 195 9.25 2.45 -11.73
CA LEU A 195 8.86 1.43 -10.75
C LEU A 195 9.54 1.78 -9.43
N PHE A 196 8.76 1.80 -8.36
CA PHE A 196 9.27 1.94 -7.00
C PHE A 196 8.99 0.66 -6.24
N VAL A 197 10.00 0.16 -5.54
CA VAL A 197 9.91 -1.06 -4.75
C VAL A 197 10.36 -0.72 -3.34
N TYR A 198 9.47 -0.87 -2.37
CA TYR A 198 9.80 -0.83 -0.95
C TYR A 198 10.04 -2.27 -0.49
N HIS A 199 11.28 -2.61 -0.19
CA HIS A 199 11.73 -3.99 0.01
C HIS A 199 12.82 -4.10 1.07
N LYS A 200 13.14 -5.34 1.45
CA LYS A 200 14.23 -5.66 2.37
C LYS A 200 15.43 -6.20 1.60
N PHE A 201 16.61 -5.66 1.88
CA PHE A 201 17.90 -6.15 1.38
C PHE A 201 18.94 -6.05 2.49
N ALA A 202 19.71 -7.12 2.72
CA ALA A 202 20.72 -7.20 3.78
C ALA A 202 20.20 -6.77 5.18
N GLU A 203 18.99 -7.23 5.54
CA GLU A 203 18.28 -6.87 6.78
C GLU A 203 17.84 -5.42 6.95
N GLN A 204 17.99 -4.57 5.92
CA GLN A 204 17.55 -3.18 5.94
C GLN A 204 16.38 -2.95 5.00
N MET A 205 15.45 -2.08 5.39
CA MET A 205 14.41 -1.61 4.49
C MET A 205 14.98 -0.57 3.51
N ILE A 206 14.64 -0.73 2.23
CA ILE A 206 15.11 0.10 1.13
C ILE A 206 13.91 0.45 0.24
N LEU A 207 13.79 1.72 -0.12
CA LEU A 207 12.95 2.17 -1.24
C LEU A 207 13.83 2.33 -2.48
N SER A 208 13.78 1.38 -3.40
CA SER A 208 14.48 1.44 -4.69
C SER A 208 13.59 2.10 -5.76
N TYR A 209 14.19 2.97 -6.56
CA TYR A 209 13.58 3.65 -7.70
C TYR A 209 14.24 3.18 -9.01
N TYR A 210 13.43 2.61 -9.90
CA TYR A 210 13.82 2.12 -11.21
C TYR A 210 13.18 2.98 -12.30
N VAL A 211 13.92 3.22 -13.38
CA VAL A 211 13.41 3.79 -14.64
C VAL A 211 13.85 2.89 -15.78
N ASP A 212 12.91 2.43 -16.60
CA ASP A 212 13.17 1.46 -17.67
C ASP A 212 13.98 0.26 -17.16
N ASP A 213 13.54 -0.34 -16.03
CA ASP A 213 14.14 -1.51 -15.39
C ASP A 213 15.57 -1.31 -14.83
N LYS A 214 16.07 -0.07 -14.78
CA LYS A 214 17.39 0.28 -14.25
C LYS A 214 17.25 1.13 -13.00
N ILE A 215 18.03 0.80 -11.95
CA ILE A 215 18.05 1.61 -10.73
C ILE A 215 18.54 3.02 -11.03
N LYS A 216 17.75 4.01 -10.63
CA LYS A 216 18.09 5.44 -10.67
C LYS A 216 18.42 6.00 -9.30
N GLY A 217 17.84 5.43 -8.24
CA GLY A 217 18.22 5.81 -6.89
C GLY A 217 17.60 4.94 -5.83
N SER A 218 17.99 5.17 -4.59
CA SER A 218 17.41 4.50 -3.43
C SER A 218 17.44 5.35 -2.17
N ILE A 219 16.57 5.03 -1.23
CA ILE A 219 16.63 5.49 0.16
C ILE A 219 16.74 4.26 1.04
N GLN A 220 17.80 4.19 1.85
CA GLN A 220 18.10 3.05 2.72
C GLN A 220 17.89 3.44 4.16
N GLU A 221 17.20 2.60 4.94
CA GLU A 221 16.94 2.80 6.36
C GLU A 221 18.22 3.10 7.15
N GLY A 222 19.28 2.30 6.95
CA GLY A 222 20.56 2.46 7.65
C GLY A 222 21.28 3.78 7.34
N ALA A 223 20.98 4.39 6.18
CA ALA A 223 21.60 5.65 5.77
C ALA A 223 20.99 6.87 6.47
N LEU A 224 19.77 6.76 7.02
CA LEU A 224 19.03 7.90 7.59
C LEU A 224 19.67 8.52 8.85
N LYS A 225 20.64 7.82 9.48
CA LYS A 225 21.37 8.26 10.70
C LYS A 225 20.48 8.87 11.79
N LEU A 226 19.24 8.40 11.93
CA LEU A 226 18.24 9.01 12.82
C LEU A 226 18.58 8.86 14.30
N SER A 227 19.36 7.84 14.65
CA SER A 227 19.74 7.50 16.02
C SER A 227 21.01 8.22 16.52
N THR A 228 21.75 8.90 15.65
CA THR A 228 23.06 9.48 16.02
C THR A 228 22.99 10.88 16.59
N LYS A 229 21.80 11.48 16.69
CA LYS A 229 21.62 12.81 17.31
C LYS A 229 21.39 12.67 18.81
N GLU A 230 22.05 13.49 19.62
CA GLU A 230 21.94 13.48 21.09
C GLU A 230 20.47 13.59 21.57
N GLU A 231 19.66 14.40 20.88
CA GLU A 231 18.22 14.59 21.15
C GLU A 231 17.40 13.29 21.08
N PHE A 232 17.89 12.23 20.42
CA PHE A 232 17.15 10.97 20.24
C PHE A 232 17.76 9.78 20.97
N GLN A 233 18.76 9.98 21.83
CA GLN A 233 19.38 8.90 22.59
C GLN A 233 18.42 8.18 23.54
N ASN A 234 17.33 8.82 23.96
CA ASN A 234 16.34 8.22 24.87
C ASN A 234 15.21 7.47 24.12
N TYR A 235 15.25 7.43 22.78
CA TYR A 235 14.20 6.79 21.98
C TYR A 235 14.67 5.54 21.24
N LYS A 236 13.80 4.53 21.20
CA LYS A 236 13.84 3.46 20.21
C LYS A 236 13.14 3.97 18.97
N ILE A 237 13.89 4.06 17.88
CA ILE A 237 13.42 4.58 16.60
C ILE A 237 13.01 3.40 15.72
N LYS A 238 11.83 3.49 15.09
CA LYS A 238 11.32 2.48 14.16
C LYS A 238 10.92 3.17 12.85
N LEU A 239 11.42 2.67 11.73
CA LEU A 239 10.90 3.04 10.42
C LEU A 239 9.49 2.45 10.24
N ASP A 240 8.50 3.29 9.93
CA ASP A 240 7.14 2.82 9.68
C ASP A 240 6.95 2.48 8.20
N THR A 241 7.29 3.43 7.31
CA THR A 241 7.10 3.28 5.86
C THR A 241 7.88 4.32 5.07
N MET A 242 8.09 4.05 3.79
CA MET A 242 8.58 5.01 2.80
C MET A 242 7.60 5.07 1.62
N ILE A 243 7.09 6.25 1.30
CA ILE A 243 6.14 6.46 0.19
C ILE A 243 6.79 7.35 -0.88
N PRO A 244 6.99 6.84 -2.11
CA PRO A 244 7.61 7.60 -3.19
C PRO A 244 6.66 8.66 -3.76
N HIS A 245 7.21 9.80 -4.18
CA HIS A 245 6.57 10.64 -5.18
C HIS A 245 6.75 9.97 -6.55
N LEU A 246 5.67 9.65 -7.25
CA LEU A 246 5.73 8.72 -8.39
C LEU A 246 6.49 9.25 -9.61
N GLU A 247 6.73 10.55 -9.70
CA GLU A 247 7.66 11.14 -10.69
C GLU A 247 9.15 10.97 -10.33
N GLY A 248 9.47 10.39 -9.17
CA GLY A 248 10.85 10.16 -8.73
C GLY A 248 11.53 11.39 -8.11
N LYS A 249 10.76 12.43 -7.74
CA LYS A 249 11.28 13.68 -7.16
C LYS A 249 11.85 13.48 -5.75
N TYR A 250 11.10 12.83 -4.88
CA TYR A 250 11.43 12.60 -3.47
C TYR A 250 10.60 11.44 -2.92
N ALA A 251 10.83 11.07 -1.67
CA ALA A 251 9.93 10.21 -0.91
C ALA A 251 9.60 10.84 0.44
N LEU A 252 8.45 10.47 0.99
CA LEU A 252 8.11 10.71 2.38
C LEU A 252 8.47 9.50 3.21
N VAL A 253 9.18 9.72 4.31
CA VAL A 253 9.64 8.68 5.23
C VAL A 253 8.97 8.93 6.58
N SER A 254 8.20 7.94 7.05
CA SER A 254 7.55 7.99 8.37
C SER A 254 8.37 7.19 9.38
N VAL A 255 8.64 7.81 10.53
CA VAL A 255 9.47 7.23 11.59
C VAL A 255 8.79 7.43 12.94
N SER A 256 8.55 6.34 13.66
CA SER A 256 8.01 6.36 15.01
C SER A 256 9.12 6.35 16.07
N TYR A 257 8.90 7.10 17.14
CA TYR A 257 9.79 7.22 18.29
C TYR A 257 9.08 6.66 19.52
N TYR A 258 9.70 5.66 20.13
CA TYR A 258 9.22 5.02 21.35
C TYR A 258 10.19 5.32 22.48
N ASP A 259 9.67 5.52 23.68
CA ASP A 259 10.49 5.60 24.88
C ASP A 259 11.28 4.30 25.08
N LYS A 260 12.61 4.38 25.27
CA LYS A 260 13.46 3.18 25.38
C LYS A 260 13.08 2.29 26.58
N ASN A 261 12.65 2.89 27.69
CA ASN A 261 12.42 2.17 28.94
C ASN A 261 11.02 1.56 29.01
N SER A 262 10.01 2.33 28.61
CA SER A 262 8.60 1.92 28.70
C SER A 262 8.04 1.34 27.40
N ASN A 263 8.78 1.44 26.29
CA ASN A 263 8.34 1.07 24.94
C ASN A 263 7.02 1.75 24.51
N ARG A 264 6.66 2.86 25.18
CA ARG A 264 5.47 3.65 24.85
C ARG A 264 5.75 4.55 23.66
N PHE A 265 4.79 4.61 22.73
CA PHE A 265 4.85 5.58 21.63
C PHE A 265 4.92 7.00 22.18
N LYS A 266 5.77 7.84 21.58
CA LYS A 266 5.93 9.24 21.93
C LYS A 266 5.44 10.14 20.82
N PHE A 267 6.04 10.00 19.64
CA PHE A 267 5.65 10.75 18.46
C PHE A 267 6.13 10.03 17.20
N ARG A 268 5.62 10.49 16.07
CA ARG A 268 5.99 10.05 14.72
C ARG A 268 6.38 11.26 13.89
N LYS A 269 7.46 11.17 13.12
CA LYS A 269 7.92 12.23 12.22
C LYS A 269 7.73 11.80 10.77
N ILE A 270 7.21 12.70 9.94
CA ILE A 270 7.14 12.56 8.49
C ILE A 270 8.22 13.47 7.89
N LEU A 271 9.20 12.85 7.23
CA LEU A 271 10.38 13.48 6.68
C LEU A 271 10.33 13.45 5.15
N LYS A 272 10.76 14.54 4.50
CA LYS A 272 10.93 14.61 3.04
C LYS A 272 12.39 14.34 2.69
N LEU A 273 12.64 13.33 1.85
CA LEU A 273 13.98 12.92 1.44
C LEU A 273 14.10 12.81 -0.08
N GLU A 274 15.24 13.23 -0.62
CA GLU A 274 15.63 12.93 -2.00
C GLU A 274 16.26 11.55 -2.11
N TYR A 275 16.13 10.95 -3.29
CA TYR A 275 16.84 9.71 -3.60
C TYR A 275 18.35 9.93 -3.60
N ASN A 276 19.09 8.95 -3.09
CA ASN A 276 20.55 8.98 -2.95
C ASN A 276 21.08 10.06 -1.98
N ASN A 277 20.20 10.83 -1.33
CA ASN A 277 20.56 11.75 -0.27
C ASN A 277 20.06 11.20 1.08
N PRO A 278 20.95 10.80 1.99
CA PRO A 278 20.54 10.24 3.28
C PRO A 278 19.95 11.25 4.25
N THR A 279 20.14 12.56 4.00
CA THR A 279 19.75 13.62 4.94
C THR A 279 18.36 14.13 4.60
N PRO A 280 17.42 14.17 5.58
CA PRO A 280 16.12 14.80 5.38
C PRO A 280 16.26 16.25 4.96
N ILE A 281 15.58 16.61 3.87
CA ILE A 281 15.56 17.98 3.36
C ILE A 281 14.63 18.83 4.22
N LYS A 282 13.55 18.21 4.74
CA LYS A 282 12.54 18.91 5.54
C LYS A 282 11.79 17.94 6.46
N LEU A 283 11.52 18.38 7.69
CA LEU A 283 10.48 17.79 8.55
C LEU A 283 9.13 18.40 8.13
N LEU A 284 8.20 17.58 7.65
CA LEU A 284 6.88 18.06 7.22
C LEU A 284 5.86 18.04 8.35
N LYS A 285 5.89 17.00 9.18
CA LYS A 285 4.91 16.83 10.25
C LYS A 285 5.47 16.03 11.40
N GLU A 286 5.06 16.41 12.61
CA GLU A 286 5.17 15.58 13.80
C GLU A 286 3.75 15.22 14.27
N ILE A 287 3.54 13.93 14.55
CA ILE A 287 2.25 13.35 14.93
C ILE A 287 2.42 12.77 16.33
N GLN A 288 1.50 13.14 17.23
CA GLN A 288 1.51 12.70 18.64
C GLN A 288 0.50 11.56 18.89
N ASP A 289 -0.43 11.34 17.97
CA ASP A 289 -1.43 10.28 18.07
C ASP A 289 -0.90 8.97 17.43
N PRO A 290 -0.75 7.87 18.18
CA PRO A 290 -0.25 6.61 17.64
C PRO A 290 -1.16 6.01 16.54
N SER A 291 -2.46 6.36 16.55
CA SER A 291 -3.43 5.89 15.54
C SER A 291 -3.31 6.59 14.19
N GLU A 292 -2.51 7.65 14.10
CA GLU A 292 -2.37 8.48 12.90
C GLU A 292 -1.09 8.16 12.12
N PHE A 293 -1.19 7.69 10.88
CA PHE A 293 -0.02 7.28 10.10
C PHE A 293 -0.04 7.82 8.66
N LEU A 294 1.17 7.98 8.08
CA LEU A 294 1.33 8.36 6.68
C LEU A 294 0.75 7.27 5.78
N PHE A 295 -0.24 7.64 4.95
CA PHE A 295 -1.01 6.69 4.15
C PHE A 295 -0.71 6.78 2.66
N MET A 296 -0.57 7.99 2.12
CA MET A 296 -0.47 8.22 0.67
C MET A 296 0.20 9.56 0.36
N LEU A 297 0.88 9.65 -0.79
CA LEU A 297 1.46 10.87 -1.36
C LEU A 297 1.09 11.00 -2.83
N LYS A 298 0.22 11.96 -3.18
CA LYS A 298 -0.26 12.19 -4.54
C LYS A 298 0.76 12.92 -5.42
N GLN A 299 0.57 12.86 -6.74
CA GLN A 299 1.36 13.59 -7.72
C GLN A 299 1.31 15.12 -7.56
N ASN A 300 0.23 15.67 -7.02
CA ASN A 300 0.10 17.11 -6.74
C ASN A 300 0.83 17.54 -5.45
N ASN A 301 1.72 16.69 -4.91
CA ASN A 301 2.46 16.86 -3.66
C ASN A 301 1.61 16.89 -2.37
N GLU A 302 0.31 16.59 -2.45
CA GLU A 302 -0.49 16.41 -1.24
C GLU A 302 -0.21 15.04 -0.61
N PHE A 303 -0.09 14.99 0.71
CA PHE A 303 0.01 13.74 1.44
C PHE A 303 -1.11 13.57 2.46
N TYR A 304 -1.45 12.31 2.71
CA TYR A 304 -2.63 11.93 3.46
C TYR A 304 -2.16 11.22 4.74
N ILE A 305 -2.64 11.70 5.88
CA ILE A 305 -2.52 11.01 7.17
C ILE A 305 -3.84 10.30 7.44
N TRP A 306 -3.76 8.99 7.64
CA TRP A 306 -4.88 8.17 8.02
C TRP A 306 -5.10 8.22 9.52
N LYS A 307 -6.36 8.38 9.94
CA LYS A 307 -6.82 8.21 11.32
C LYS A 307 -8.04 7.30 11.35
N THR A 308 -7.97 6.23 12.13
CA THR A 308 -9.13 5.36 12.37
C THR A 308 -10.04 6.01 13.41
N GLU A 309 -11.32 6.15 13.09
CA GLU A 309 -12.34 6.76 13.95
C GLU A 309 -13.44 5.77 14.30
N SER A 310 -14.11 5.99 15.43
CA SER A 310 -15.33 5.25 15.82
C SER A 310 -15.12 3.73 15.81
N ASP A 311 -14.06 3.25 16.44
CA ASP A 311 -13.72 1.82 16.56
C ASP A 311 -13.63 1.08 15.21
N GLY A 312 -13.18 1.76 14.16
CA GLY A 312 -13.02 1.18 12.82
C GLY A 312 -14.23 1.32 11.91
N LEU A 313 -15.30 2.00 12.36
CA LEU A 313 -16.49 2.24 11.52
C LEU A 313 -16.26 3.34 10.47
N SER A 314 -15.26 4.19 10.66
CA SER A 314 -14.91 5.22 9.70
C SER A 314 -13.42 5.57 9.73
N ILE A 315 -12.96 6.20 8.66
CA ILE A 315 -11.59 6.66 8.53
C ILE A 315 -11.63 8.14 8.19
N LYS A 316 -10.85 8.93 8.92
CA LYS A 316 -10.55 10.31 8.58
C LYS A 316 -9.19 10.37 7.90
N LEU A 317 -9.14 11.01 6.74
CA LEU A 317 -7.95 11.27 5.96
C LEU A 317 -7.63 12.76 6.07
N GLN A 318 -6.60 13.10 6.82
CA GLN A 318 -6.11 14.47 6.92
C GLN A 318 -5.21 14.75 5.72
N ILE A 319 -5.51 15.81 4.97
CA ILE A 319 -4.78 16.17 3.76
C ILE A 319 -3.82 17.31 4.10
N HIS A 320 -2.56 17.12 3.74
CA HIS A 320 -1.51 18.09 3.94
C HIS A 320 -0.89 18.49 2.60
N ASP A 321 -0.48 19.75 2.50
CA ASP A 321 0.27 20.26 1.35
C ASP A 321 1.75 19.81 1.38
N GLU A 322 2.52 20.22 0.36
CA GLU A 322 3.95 19.90 0.23
C GLU A 322 4.83 20.46 1.35
N ASN A 323 4.30 21.41 2.12
CA ASN A 323 4.98 22.07 3.23
C ASN A 323 4.62 21.47 4.59
N GLY A 324 3.62 20.57 4.65
CA GLY A 324 3.13 19.94 5.87
C GLY A 324 1.93 20.64 6.51
N ASN A 325 1.42 21.72 5.89
CA ASN A 325 0.25 22.42 6.39
C ASN A 325 -1.00 21.57 6.19
N HIS A 326 -1.85 21.49 7.21
CA HIS A 326 -3.15 20.83 7.08
C HIS A 326 -4.07 21.71 6.23
N ILE A 327 -4.60 21.17 5.13
CA ILE A 327 -5.42 21.93 4.19
C ILE A 327 -6.87 21.44 4.11
N ASN A 328 -7.14 20.15 4.32
CA ASN A 328 -8.50 19.60 4.25
C ASN A 328 -8.62 18.27 5.01
N ASN A 329 -9.86 17.79 5.22
CA ASN A 329 -10.16 16.46 5.71
C ASN A 329 -11.11 15.74 4.75
N LYS A 330 -10.83 14.47 4.49
CA LYS A 330 -11.78 13.55 3.85
C LYS A 330 -12.23 12.47 4.84
N LYS A 331 -13.43 11.95 4.66
CA LYS A 331 -13.97 10.86 5.50
C LYS A 331 -14.53 9.72 4.67
N ILE A 332 -14.06 8.52 4.98
CA ILE A 332 -14.62 7.24 4.50
C ILE A 332 -15.51 6.70 5.60
N SER A 333 -16.76 6.36 5.26
CA SER A 333 -17.71 5.75 6.20
C SER A 333 -18.20 4.44 5.62
N PHE A 334 -18.00 3.34 6.34
CA PHE A 334 -18.38 2.02 5.88
C PHE A 334 -19.87 1.77 6.14
N SER A 335 -20.61 1.35 5.10
CA SER A 335 -22.00 0.94 5.27
C SER A 335 -22.08 -0.36 6.07
N LYS A 336 -23.09 -0.49 6.94
CA LYS A 336 -23.32 -1.75 7.66
C LYS A 336 -23.73 -2.90 6.71
N PRO A 337 -23.40 -4.16 7.03
CA PRO A 337 -22.57 -4.56 8.18
C PRO A 337 -21.08 -4.31 7.88
N THR A 338 -20.36 -3.75 8.84
CA THR A 338 -18.94 -3.36 8.64
C THR A 338 -18.00 -4.56 8.53
N SER A 339 -18.41 -5.72 9.04
CA SER A 339 -17.70 -7.00 8.91
C SER A 339 -17.52 -7.47 7.46
N ASP A 340 -18.34 -6.96 6.53
CA ASP A 340 -18.24 -7.30 5.11
C ASP A 340 -17.08 -6.57 4.42
N TRP A 341 -16.66 -5.44 4.97
CA TRP A 341 -15.54 -4.66 4.47
C TRP A 341 -14.23 -5.24 5.01
N ARG A 342 -13.37 -5.68 4.11
CA ARG A 342 -12.16 -6.44 4.46
C ARG A 342 -10.95 -5.54 4.64
N THR A 343 -10.63 -4.80 3.59
CA THR A 343 -9.39 -4.03 3.52
C THR A 343 -9.64 -2.74 2.77
N THR A 344 -8.87 -1.73 3.12
CA THR A 344 -8.88 -0.42 2.47
C THR A 344 -7.44 0.00 2.27
N TYR A 345 -7.09 0.34 1.04
CA TYR A 345 -5.71 0.60 0.64
C TYR A 345 -5.66 1.67 -0.44
N ASN A 346 -4.51 2.31 -0.59
CA ASN A 346 -4.24 3.14 -1.74
C ASN A 346 -3.54 2.33 -2.85
N TYR A 347 -3.90 2.59 -4.09
CA TYR A 347 -3.27 1.99 -5.27
C TYR A 347 -2.54 3.07 -6.06
N ASN A 348 -1.24 2.83 -6.35
CA ASN A 348 -0.35 3.79 -7.02
C ASN A 348 -0.50 5.23 -6.51
N ASN A 349 -0.66 5.40 -5.20
CA ASN A 349 -0.83 6.70 -4.55
C ASN A 349 -1.90 7.65 -5.13
N GLU A 350 -2.85 7.17 -5.91
CA GLU A 350 -3.83 8.04 -6.57
C GLU A 350 -5.28 7.76 -6.16
N SER A 351 -5.65 6.48 -6.12
CA SER A 351 -7.00 6.05 -5.77
C SER A 351 -7.00 5.27 -4.46
N ILE A 352 -8.09 5.40 -3.72
CA ILE A 352 -8.35 4.65 -2.49
C ILE A 352 -9.40 3.61 -2.82
N PHE A 353 -9.10 2.35 -2.54
CA PHE A 353 -9.99 1.23 -2.78
C PHE A 353 -10.34 0.52 -1.49
N SER A 354 -11.51 -0.10 -1.46
CA SER A 354 -11.87 -1.11 -0.47
C SER A 354 -12.43 -2.36 -1.13
N ILE A 355 -12.19 -3.49 -0.47
CA ILE A 355 -12.79 -4.78 -0.85
C ILE A 355 -13.93 -5.09 0.11
N LYS A 356 -15.08 -5.46 -0.43
CA LYS A 356 -16.25 -5.92 0.31
C LYS A 356 -16.62 -7.33 -0.16
N ILE A 357 -17.05 -8.18 0.77
CA ILE A 357 -17.65 -9.47 0.44
C ILE A 357 -19.16 -9.36 0.59
N ASN A 358 -19.89 -9.82 -0.42
CA ASN A 358 -21.34 -9.75 -0.42
C ASN A 358 -21.93 -10.94 -1.21
N SER A 359 -22.72 -11.79 -0.53
CA SER A 359 -23.47 -12.91 -1.13
C SER A 359 -22.65 -13.74 -2.14
N ASP A 360 -21.48 -14.25 -1.74
CA ASP A 360 -20.55 -15.04 -2.56
C ASP A 360 -19.85 -14.27 -3.70
N TYR A 361 -19.84 -12.94 -3.63
CA TYR A 361 -19.05 -12.10 -4.49
C TYR A 361 -18.01 -11.33 -3.71
N LEU A 362 -16.89 -11.09 -4.37
CA LEU A 362 -15.92 -10.09 -4.00
C LEU A 362 -16.19 -8.82 -4.82
N GLU A 363 -16.42 -7.72 -4.14
CA GLU A 363 -16.71 -6.41 -4.72
C GLU A 363 -15.55 -5.46 -4.46
N LEU A 364 -15.06 -4.80 -5.51
CA LEU A 364 -14.06 -3.74 -5.42
C LEU A 364 -14.75 -2.38 -5.50
N TYR A 365 -14.51 -1.51 -4.53
CA TYR A 365 -15.04 -0.14 -4.50
C TYR A 365 -13.91 0.88 -4.55
N GLU A 366 -14.09 1.94 -5.35
CA GLU A 366 -13.25 3.13 -5.38
C GLU A 366 -13.93 4.25 -4.57
N TRP A 367 -13.19 4.95 -3.71
CA TRP A 367 -13.70 6.07 -2.91
C TRP A 367 -13.39 7.40 -3.60
N LYS A 368 -14.42 8.19 -3.91
CA LYS A 368 -14.31 9.49 -4.62
C LYS A 368 -15.01 10.63 -3.91
#